data_AF-A0A849GMI0-F1
#
_entry.id   AF-A0A849GMI0-F1
#
_cell.length_a   1.000
_cell.length_b   1.000
_cell.length_c   1.000
_cell.angle_alpha   90.00
_cell.angle_beta   90.00
_cell.angle_gamma   90.00
#
_symmetry.space_group_name_H-M   'P 1'
#
loop_
_entity.id
_entity.type
_entity.pdbx_description
1 polymer ?
#
loop_
_entity_poly.entity_id
_entity_poly.type
_entity_poly.pdbx_seq_one_letter_code
_entity_poly.pdbx_strand_id
1 'polypeptide(L)'
;EGAGYTTEQTDVWVVLEVSGPDTLAALERLCPLDLDPERFPVGAAGRTVMEHMGAMIVRLEPDRFWLLSARSSAGSFLHAVETSYRYVID
;
A
#
# COMPACT_ATOMS: atom_id res chain seq x y z
N GLU A 1 -27.06 -18.95 -11.42
CA GLU A 1 -27.59 -18.74 -10.05
C GLU A 1 -26.41 -18.52 -9.12
N GLY A 2 -26.35 -17.38 -8.43
CA GLY A 2 -25.29 -17.10 -7.47
C GLY A 2 -25.82 -16.17 -6.38
N ALA A 3 -25.68 -16.58 -5.12
CA ALA A 3 -25.94 -15.71 -3.98
C ALA A 3 -24.68 -14.89 -3.68
N GLY A 4 -24.84 -13.58 -3.50
CA GLY A 4 -23.78 -12.67 -3.05
C GLY A 4 -24.06 -12.18 -1.63
N TYR A 5 -23.00 -11.81 -0.91
CA TYR A 5 -23.07 -11.18 0.40
C TYR A 5 -22.34 -9.84 0.36
N THR A 6 -22.82 -8.87 1.14
CA THR A 6 -22.21 -7.55 1.26
C THR A 6 -21.95 -7.24 2.73
N THR A 7 -20.81 -6.63 3.01
CA THR A 7 -20.48 -6.09 4.34
C THR A 7 -20.01 -4.65 4.20
N GLU A 8 -20.34 -3.83 5.18
CA GLU A 8 -19.75 -2.50 5.36
C GLU A 8 -18.26 -2.68 5.71
N GLN A 9 -17.36 -1.88 5.12
CA GLN A 9 -15.90 -1.99 5.29
C GLN A 9 -15.19 -0.65 5.52
N THR A 10 -15.90 0.48 5.49
CA THR A 10 -15.33 1.84 5.52
C THR A 10 -14.45 2.04 6.75
N ASP A 11 -14.94 1.62 7.91
CA ASP A 11 -14.25 1.82 9.18
C ASP A 11 -13.21 0.74 9.51
N VAL A 12 -12.96 -0.22 8.61
CA VAL A 12 -12.07 -1.37 8.89
C VAL A 12 -10.62 -1.10 8.48
N TRP A 13 -10.38 -0.09 7.64
CA TRP A 13 -9.07 0.18 7.05
C TRP A 13 -8.46 1.49 7.56
N VAL A 14 -7.13 1.51 7.66
CA VAL A 14 -6.35 2.74 7.56
C VAL A 14 -5.88 2.89 6.12
N VAL A 15 -5.82 4.14 5.63
CA VAL A 15 -5.26 4.46 4.32
C VAL A 15 -4.16 5.49 4.51
N LEU A 16 -2.95 5.17 4.06
CA LEU A 16 -1.83 6.09 3.98
C LEU A 16 -1.63 6.46 2.52
N GLU A 17 -1.63 7.75 2.21
CA GLU A 17 -1.19 8.24 0.92
C GLU A 17 0.29 8.58 0.99
N VAL A 18 1.05 8.03 0.04
CA VAL A 18 2.49 8.27 -0.07
C VAL A 18 2.81 8.79 -1.46
N SER A 19 3.71 9.75 -1.54
CA SER A 19 4.08 10.38 -2.81
C SER A 19 5.46 11.00 -2.80
N GLY A 20 6.01 11.23 -3.99
CA GLY A 20 7.31 11.86 -4.21
C GLY A 20 8.33 10.92 -4.87
N PRO A 21 9.47 11.45 -5.34
CA PRO A 21 10.41 10.73 -6.19
C PRO A 21 10.99 9.46 -5.55
N ASP A 22 11.12 9.44 -4.22
CA ASP A 22 11.70 8.29 -3.50
C ASP A 22 10.67 7.20 -3.15
N THR A 23 9.41 7.38 -3.55
CA THR A 23 8.30 6.49 -3.18
C THR A 23 8.49 5.08 -3.72
N LEU A 24 8.90 4.94 -4.98
CA LEU A 24 9.14 3.61 -5.56
C LEU A 24 10.28 2.89 -4.82
N ALA A 25 11.39 3.58 -4.54
CA ALA A 25 12.52 3.01 -3.81
C ALA A 25 12.13 2.60 -2.37
N ALA A 26 11.32 3.41 -1.68
CA ALA A 26 10.77 3.06 -0.37
C ALA A 26 9.83 1.85 -0.45
N LEU A 27 8.98 1.77 -1.48
CA LEU A 27 8.02 0.69 -1.62
C LEU A 27 8.66 -0.63 -2.07
N GLU A 28 9.71 -0.64 -2.89
CA GLU A 28 10.43 -1.86 -3.31
C GLU A 28 10.99 -2.65 -2.13
N ARG A 29 11.35 -1.97 -1.03
CA ARG A 29 11.88 -2.59 0.20
C ARG A 29 10.77 -3.17 1.09
N LEU A 30 9.54 -2.68 0.93
CA LEU A 30 8.42 -2.95 1.83
C LEU A 30 7.35 -3.84 1.20
N CYS A 31 7.13 -3.71 -0.11
CA CYS A 31 6.08 -4.34 -0.89
C CYS A 31 6.68 -5.42 -1.81
N PRO A 32 6.29 -6.69 -1.68
CA PRO A 32 6.79 -7.77 -2.55
C PRO A 32 6.13 -7.80 -3.94
N LEU A 33 5.16 -6.92 -4.23
CA LEU A 33 4.60 -6.84 -5.58
C LEU A 33 5.60 -6.14 -6.50
N ASP A 34 5.65 -6.61 -7.74
CA ASP A 34 6.35 -5.91 -8.82
C ASP A 34 5.59 -4.61 -9.16
N LEU A 35 6.20 -3.47 -8.85
CA LEU A 35 5.64 -2.13 -9.04
C LEU A 35 6.15 -1.43 -10.31
N ASP A 36 6.84 -2.17 -11.19
CA ASP A 36 7.25 -1.66 -12.50
C ASP A 36 6.05 -1.03 -13.24
N PRO A 37 6.21 0.14 -13.88
CA PRO A 37 5.11 0.82 -14.58
C PRO A 37 4.39 0.01 -15.64
N GLU A 38 5.05 -0.94 -16.30
CA GLU A 38 4.42 -1.83 -17.28
C GLU A 38 3.59 -2.93 -16.61
N ARG A 39 4.01 -3.40 -15.43
CA ARG A 39 3.34 -4.46 -14.65
C ARG A 39 2.26 -3.94 -13.71
N PHE A 40 2.48 -2.77 -13.12
CA PHE A 40 1.61 -2.13 -12.13
C PHE A 40 1.32 -0.67 -12.56
N PRO A 41 0.56 -0.48 -13.65
CA PRO A 41 0.29 0.85 -14.20
C PRO A 41 -0.59 1.69 -13.26
N VAL A 42 -0.69 2.99 -13.54
CA VAL A 42 -1.64 3.88 -12.84
C VAL A 42 -3.06 3.33 -12.94
N GLY A 43 -3.78 3.33 -11.81
CA GLY A 43 -5.09 2.71 -11.64
C GLY A 43 -5.05 1.24 -11.23
N ALA A 44 -3.87 0.60 -11.23
CA ALA A 44 -3.72 -0.77 -10.72
C ALA A 44 -3.87 -0.83 -9.20
N ALA A 45 -4.42 -1.95 -8.73
CA ALA A 45 -4.54 -2.27 -7.32
C ALA A 45 -4.14 -3.74 -7.08
N GLY A 46 -3.50 -4.00 -5.94
CA GLY A 46 -3.03 -5.33 -5.59
C GLY A 46 -3.15 -5.62 -4.10
N ARG A 47 -3.48 -6.86 -3.75
CA ARG A 47 -3.33 -7.38 -2.37
C ARG A 47 -1.90 -7.82 -2.16
N THR A 48 -1.36 -7.52 -0.98
CA THR A 48 0.03 -7.79 -0.63
C THR A 48 0.19 -7.95 0.88
N VAL A 49 1.43 -8.05 1.34
CA VAL A 49 1.84 -7.98 2.74
C VAL A 49 2.97 -6.95 2.85
N MET A 50 2.98 -6.19 3.95
CA MET A 50 4.05 -5.25 4.29
C MET A 50 4.37 -5.42 5.78
N GLU A 51 5.62 -5.74 6.14
CA GLU A 51 6.03 -6.01 7.53
C GLU A 51 5.06 -6.98 8.26
N HIS A 52 4.75 -8.12 7.61
CA HIS A 52 3.80 -9.15 8.08
C HIS A 52 2.32 -8.73 8.21
N MET A 53 1.98 -7.47 7.91
CA MET A 53 0.60 -7.00 7.91
C MET A 53 -0.03 -7.21 6.54
N GLY A 54 -1.24 -7.78 6.51
CA GLY A 54 -2.05 -7.82 5.29
C GLY A 54 -2.29 -6.39 4.79
N ALA A 55 -2.04 -6.16 3.50
CA ALA A 55 -2.11 -4.83 2.91
C ALA A 55 -2.74 -4.84 1.51
N MET A 56 -3.20 -3.68 1.08
CA MET A 56 -3.52 -3.38 -0.32
C MET A 56 -2.75 -2.15 -0.76
N ILE A 57 -2.39 -2.12 -2.03
CA ILE A 57 -1.75 -0.97 -2.67
C ILE A 57 -2.55 -0.57 -3.90
N VAL A 58 -2.71 0.74 -4.10
CA VAL A 58 -3.33 1.33 -5.30
C VAL A 58 -2.38 2.38 -5.86
N ARG A 59 -2.05 2.30 -7.15
CA ARG A 59 -1.24 3.34 -7.82
C ARG A 59 -2.15 4.43 -8.36
N LEU A 60 -2.03 5.63 -7.82
CA LEU A 60 -2.86 6.78 -8.20
C LEU A 60 -2.23 7.59 -9.33
N GLU A 61 -0.91 7.77 -9.28
CA GLU A 61 -0.09 8.48 -10.27
C GLU A 61 1.30 7.79 -10.34
N PRO A 62 2.24 8.19 -11.22
CA PRO A 62 3.53 7.50 -11.36
C PRO A 62 4.24 7.26 -10.02
N ASP A 63 4.28 8.26 -9.14
CA ASP A 63 4.95 8.18 -7.84
C ASP A 63 4.00 8.50 -6.68
N ARG A 64 2.72 8.10 -6.79
CA ARG A 64 1.69 8.35 -5.78
C ARG A 64 0.83 7.11 -5.55
N PHE A 65 0.74 6.68 -4.31
CA PHE A 65 0.07 5.42 -3.95
C PHE A 65 -0.81 5.57 -2.71
N TRP A 66 -1.90 4.81 -2.67
CA TRP A 66 -2.57 4.47 -1.42
C TRP A 66 -2.10 3.13 -0.92
N LEU A 67 -1.77 3.09 0.36
CA LEU A 67 -1.41 1.89 1.11
C LEU A 67 -2.48 1.66 2.17
N LEU A 68 -3.10 0.49 2.16
CA LEU A 68 -4.20 0.16 3.06
C LEU A 68 -3.81 -1.03 3.95
N SER A 69 -4.13 -0.96 5.23
CA SER A 69 -4.06 -2.10 6.15
C SER A 69 -5.22 -2.04 7.16
N ALA A 70 -5.39 -3.10 7.96
CA ALA A 70 -6.43 -3.13 8.99
C ALA A 70 -6.25 -1.96 9.97
N ARG A 71 -7.34 -1.31 10.39
CA ARG A 71 -7.28 -0.17 11.34
C ARG A 71 -6.51 -0.49 12.62
N SER A 72 -6.56 -1.75 13.06
CA SER A 72 -5.91 -2.22 14.29
C SER A 72 -4.38 -2.23 14.20
N SER A 73 -3.81 -2.24 12.98
CA SER A 73 -2.36 -2.18 12.75
C SER A 73 -1.88 -0.78 12.36
N ALA A 74 -2.73 0.26 12.42
CA ALA A 74 -2.41 1.59 11.90
C ALA A 74 -1.07 2.16 12.37
N GLY A 75 -0.78 2.08 13.67
CA GLY A 75 0.50 2.58 14.22
C GLY A 75 1.72 1.81 13.70
N SER A 76 1.64 0.47 13.68
CA SER A 76 2.71 -0.39 13.15
C SER A 76 2.90 -0.20 11.65
N PHE A 77 1.81 -0.01 10.91
CA PHE A 77 1.83 0.20 9.47
C PHE A 77 2.47 1.54 9.11
N LEU A 78 2.09 2.62 9.79
CA LEU A 78 2.74 3.92 9.63
C LEU A 78 4.24 3.82 9.94
N HIS A 79 4.61 3.17 11.04
CA HIS A 79 6.01 2.99 11.42
C HIS A 79 6.82 2.23 10.35
N ALA A 80 6.25 1.17 9.76
CA ALA A 80 6.88 0.42 8.67
C ALA A 80 7.13 1.30 7.44
N VAL A 81 6.11 2.07 7.02
CA VAL A 81 6.21 2.98 5.88
C VAL A 81 7.26 4.06 6.12
N GLU A 82 7.21 4.77 7.26
CA GLU A 82 8.20 5.79 7.62
C GLU A 82 9.63 5.23 7.68
N THR A 83 9.78 4.03 8.25
CA THR A 83 11.09 3.37 8.35
C THR A 83 11.63 3.06 6.96
N SER A 84 10.79 2.62 6.04
CA SER A 84 11.21 2.39 4.66
C SER A 84 11.69 3.67 3.97
N TYR A 85 10.97 4.78 4.15
CA TYR A 85 11.37 6.09 3.61
C TYR A 85 12.70 6.58 4.20
N ARG A 86 12.91 6.41 5.51
CA ARG A 86 14.19 6.76 6.17
C ARG A 86 15.40 6.01 5.61
N TYR A 87 15.21 4.88 4.92
CA TYR A 87 16.31 4.14 4.30
C TYR A 87 16.67 4.61 2.88
N VAL A 88 15.88 5.52 2.29
CA VAL A 88 16.09 5.98 0.91
C VAL A 88 16.24 7.49 0.80
N ILE A 89 15.74 8.25 1.79
CA ILE A 89 15.95 9.68 1.92
C ILE A 89 17.13 9.90 2.87
N ASP A 90 18.32 10.15 2.32
CA ASP A 90 19.47 10.71 3.05
C ASP A 90 19.32 12.24 3.19
#